data_AF-A0A8J7EKN8-F1
#
_entry.id   AF-A0A8J7EKN8-F1
#
_cell.length_a   1.000
_cell.length_b   1.000
_cell.length_c   1.000
_cell.angle_alpha   90.00
_cell.angle_beta   90.00
_cell.angle_gamma   90.00
#
_symmetry.space_group_name_H-M   'P 1'
#
loop_
_entity.id
_entity.type
_entity.pdbx_description
1 polymer ?
#
loop_
_entity_poly.entity_id
_entity_poly.type
_entity_poly.pdbx_seq_one_letter_code
_entity_poly.pdbx_strand_id
1 'polypeptide(L)'
;MIRTKIVELSTIAAAAYRQKLRGGKSGVVVMRYDTDQPGLASFSRNTGDPIPNANVNLDLFPLEAFKEALELTAGMPYSKRGRAKLSGNPPKAEAGVDEDDALEDEATVDSAEYAAVVEAYTNKKGELSYDLINKDFIQFARSSKIVGDMVADRATEDEIRNHVVKVKLEQLTGNRDLSEVQAQRIVDMLDEVSPRYVFRELNDEIRRMLSQAKDLG
;
A
#
# COMPACT_ATOMS: atom_id res chain seq x y z
N MET A 1 -13.32 -7.75 5.60
CA MET A 1 -13.48 -7.22 4.23
C MET A 1 -12.97 -5.79 4.20
N ILE A 2 -11.82 -5.58 3.58
CA ILE A 2 -11.17 -4.27 3.50
C ILE A 2 -11.77 -3.52 2.29
N ARG A 3 -12.40 -2.36 2.52
CA ARG A 3 -13.15 -1.60 1.51
C ARG A 3 -12.34 -0.40 1.04
N THR A 4 -12.15 -0.24 -0.26
CA THR A 4 -11.62 0.99 -0.85
C THR A 4 -12.61 2.11 -0.68
N LYS A 5 -12.11 3.28 -0.29
CA LYS A 5 -12.89 4.49 -0.13
C LYS A 5 -12.73 5.34 -1.40
N ILE A 6 -13.86 5.82 -1.90
CA ILE A 6 -13.88 6.86 -2.93
C ILE A 6 -13.68 8.18 -2.20
N VAL A 7 -12.76 9.01 -2.69
CA VAL A 7 -12.48 10.35 -2.16
C VAL A 7 -12.85 11.39 -3.21
N GLU A 8 -13.37 12.53 -2.79
CA GLU A 8 -13.61 13.65 -3.70
C GLU A 8 -12.37 14.54 -3.78
N LEU A 9 -12.07 15.02 -4.99
CA LEU A 9 -10.96 15.92 -5.24
C LEU A 9 -11.42 17.38 -5.12
N SER A 10 -10.54 18.23 -4.62
CA SER A 10 -10.73 19.68 -4.58
C SER A 10 -10.14 20.39 -5.80
N THR A 11 -9.11 19.79 -6.43
CA THR A 11 -8.46 20.36 -7.62
C THR A 11 -9.38 20.41 -8.84
N ILE A 12 -10.23 19.39 -8.99
CA ILE A 12 -11.22 19.27 -10.06
C ILE A 12 -12.48 18.61 -9.51
N ALA A 13 -13.63 18.84 -10.14
CA ALA A 13 -14.90 18.17 -9.81
C ALA A 13 -14.84 16.69 -10.22
N ALA A 14 -14.21 15.88 -9.39
CA ALA A 14 -13.97 14.48 -9.63
C ALA A 14 -13.89 13.69 -8.32
N ALA A 15 -14.02 12.37 -8.46
CA ALA A 15 -13.76 11.42 -7.41
C ALA A 15 -12.54 10.55 -7.77
N ALA A 16 -11.79 10.10 -6.78
CA ALA A 16 -10.64 9.23 -6.96
C ALA A 16 -10.69 7.99 -6.07
N TYR A 17 -10.06 6.91 -6.53
CA TYR A 17 -9.90 5.68 -5.76
C TYR A 17 -8.68 4.87 -6.25
N ARG A 18 -8.20 3.94 -5.41
CA ARG A 18 -7.10 3.03 -5.77
C ARG A 18 -7.57 1.85 -6.59
N GLN A 19 -6.85 1.55 -7.66
CA GLN A 19 -7.09 0.39 -8.50
C GLN A 19 -5.76 -0.23 -8.96
N LYS A 20 -5.75 -1.55 -9.17
CA LYS A 20 -4.72 -2.21 -9.95
C LYS A 20 -4.89 -1.82 -11.43
N LEU A 21 -3.82 -1.34 -12.05
CA LEU A 21 -3.76 -0.99 -13.46
C LEU A 21 -3.23 -2.20 -14.26
N ARG A 22 -3.50 -2.19 -15.57
CA ARG A 22 -3.01 -3.23 -16.50
C ARG A 22 -1.49 -3.43 -16.32
N GLY A 23 -1.06 -4.69 -16.25
CA GLY A 23 0.32 -5.08 -15.97
C GLY A 23 0.69 -5.13 -14.48
N GLY A 24 -0.30 -5.26 -13.58
CA GLY A 24 -0.09 -5.46 -12.14
C GLY A 24 0.37 -4.21 -11.38
N LYS A 25 0.46 -3.06 -12.04
CA LYS A 25 0.93 -1.81 -11.42
C LYS A 25 -0.14 -1.21 -10.52
N SER A 26 0.25 -0.82 -9.32
CA SER A 26 -0.61 -0.06 -8.42
C SER A 26 -0.79 1.38 -8.92
N GLY A 27 -2.02 1.90 -8.86
CA GLY A 27 -2.31 3.27 -9.28
C GLY A 27 -3.61 3.84 -8.72
N VAL A 28 -3.94 5.03 -9.23
CA VAL A 28 -5.16 5.77 -8.93
C VAL A 28 -5.98 5.99 -10.18
N VAL A 29 -7.30 5.95 -10.01
CA VAL A 29 -8.27 6.32 -11.01
C VAL A 29 -8.92 7.61 -10.57
N VAL A 30 -9.00 8.59 -11.47
CA VAL A 30 -9.72 9.84 -11.28
C VAL A 30 -10.91 9.86 -12.25
N MET A 31 -12.11 9.94 -11.69
CA MET A 31 -13.39 9.96 -12.38
C MET A 31 -13.98 11.36 -12.25
N ARG A 32 -13.95 12.15 -13.32
CA ARG A 32 -14.70 13.42 -13.32
C ARG A 32 -16.20 13.16 -13.41
N TYR A 33 -16.99 14.09 -12.90
CA TYR A 33 -18.44 14.00 -12.98
C TYR A 33 -19.00 14.39 -14.36
N ASP A 34 -18.20 15.06 -15.20
CA ASP A 34 -18.58 15.60 -16.49
C ASP A 34 -18.00 14.83 -17.70
N THR A 35 -17.23 13.76 -17.46
CA THR A 35 -16.62 12.96 -18.54
C THR A 35 -16.67 11.46 -18.24
N ASP A 36 -17.00 10.64 -19.24
CA ASP A 36 -17.02 9.18 -19.09
C ASP A 36 -15.62 8.53 -19.12
N GLN A 37 -14.61 9.23 -19.62
CA GLN A 37 -13.25 8.73 -19.70
C GLN A 37 -12.49 8.99 -18.39
N PRO A 38 -12.04 7.97 -17.64
CA PRO A 38 -11.20 8.17 -16.46
C PRO A 38 -9.79 8.63 -16.80
N GLY A 39 -9.23 9.44 -15.91
CA GLY A 39 -7.80 9.64 -15.78
C GLY A 39 -7.17 8.49 -15.00
N LEU A 40 -6.06 7.94 -15.50
CA LEU A 40 -5.33 6.84 -14.85
C LEU A 40 -3.88 7.26 -14.62
N ALA A 41 -3.39 7.09 -13.40
CA ALA A 41 -1.98 7.28 -13.10
C ALA A 41 -1.44 6.13 -12.25
N SER A 42 -0.29 5.59 -12.64
CA SER A 42 0.55 4.80 -11.72
C SER A 42 1.36 5.74 -10.84
N PHE A 43 2.17 5.22 -9.91
CA PHE A 43 3.09 6.07 -9.16
C PHE A 43 4.51 5.51 -9.20
N SER A 44 5.48 6.41 -9.20
CA SER A 44 6.90 6.09 -9.06
C SER A 44 7.19 5.73 -7.61
N ARG A 45 7.65 4.51 -7.31
CA ARG A 45 8.15 4.17 -5.95
C ARG A 45 9.41 4.95 -5.56
N ASN A 46 10.16 5.43 -6.56
CA ASN A 46 11.40 6.18 -6.33
C ASN A 46 11.13 7.62 -5.89
N THR A 47 10.18 8.29 -6.55
CA THR A 47 9.90 9.72 -6.30
C THR A 47 8.64 9.94 -5.47
N GLY A 48 7.68 9.02 -5.54
CA GLY A 48 6.33 9.15 -4.99
C GLY A 48 5.36 9.89 -5.93
N ASP A 49 5.83 10.33 -7.11
CA ASP A 49 5.02 11.12 -8.03
C ASP A 49 4.09 10.27 -8.89
N PRO A 50 2.92 10.81 -9.28
CA PRO A 50 2.07 10.18 -10.27
C PRO A 50 2.75 10.13 -11.63
N ILE A 51 2.58 9.00 -12.31
CA ILE A 51 2.94 8.78 -13.70
C ILE A 51 1.62 8.52 -14.45
N PRO A 52 1.01 9.57 -15.06
CA PRO A 52 -0.19 9.42 -15.87
C PRO A 52 0.04 8.44 -17.01
N ASN A 53 -0.99 7.65 -17.34
CA ASN A 53 -0.95 6.79 -18.52
C ASN A 53 -0.87 7.64 -19.80
N ALA A 54 -0.25 7.07 -20.85
CA ALA A 54 0.03 7.77 -22.10
C ALA A 54 -1.20 8.39 -22.79
N ASN A 55 -2.40 7.87 -22.52
CA ASN A 55 -3.66 8.32 -23.14
C ASN A 55 -4.47 9.28 -22.27
N VAL A 56 -3.90 9.81 -21.18
CA VAL A 56 -4.57 10.77 -20.30
C VAL A 56 -4.46 12.17 -20.88
N ASN A 57 -5.59 12.85 -21.06
CA ASN A 57 -5.62 14.27 -21.39
C ASN A 57 -5.31 15.10 -20.14
N LEU A 58 -4.12 15.70 -20.08
CA LEU A 58 -3.65 16.49 -18.94
C LEU A 58 -4.38 17.83 -18.77
N ASP A 59 -5.06 18.33 -19.81
CA ASP A 59 -5.91 19.51 -19.68
C ASP A 59 -7.19 19.20 -18.88
N LEU A 60 -7.70 17.97 -19.02
CA LEU A 60 -8.87 17.50 -18.27
C LEU A 60 -8.50 16.88 -16.92
N PHE A 61 -7.32 16.25 -16.85
CA PHE A 61 -6.79 15.58 -15.66
C PHE A 61 -5.40 16.14 -15.35
N PRO A 62 -5.31 17.34 -14.75
CA PRO A 62 -4.04 17.97 -14.44
C PRO A 62 -3.23 17.11 -13.46
N LEU A 63 -1.91 17.27 -13.50
CA LEU A 63 -1.00 16.47 -12.67
C LEU A 63 -1.27 16.68 -11.17
N GLU A 64 -1.68 17.89 -10.78
CA GLU A 64 -2.08 18.25 -9.42
C GLU A 64 -3.24 17.38 -8.91
N ALA A 65 -4.23 17.07 -9.77
CA ALA A 65 -5.35 16.22 -9.38
C ALA A 65 -4.91 14.78 -9.11
N PHE A 66 -3.90 14.27 -9.84
CA PHE A 66 -3.33 12.94 -9.55
C PHE A 66 -2.48 12.94 -8.29
N LYS A 67 -1.76 14.03 -7.99
CA LYS A 67 -1.02 14.17 -6.73
C LYS A 67 -1.96 14.18 -5.54
N GLU A 68 -3.02 14.99 -5.61
CA GLU A 68 -4.08 15.04 -4.61
C GLU A 68 -4.75 13.66 -4.44
N ALA A 69 -5.10 12.99 -5.55
CA ALA A 69 -5.68 11.65 -5.50
C ALA A 69 -4.75 10.63 -4.83
N LEU A 70 -3.45 10.66 -5.11
CA LEU A 70 -2.48 9.77 -4.47
C LEU A 70 -2.33 10.04 -2.97
N GLU A 71 -2.34 11.30 -2.57
CA GLU A 71 -2.26 11.73 -1.18
C GLU A 71 -3.53 11.30 -0.41
N LEU A 72 -4.71 11.64 -0.93
CA LEU A 72 -5.99 11.32 -0.30
C LEU A 72 -6.28 9.82 -0.26
N THR A 73 -5.69 9.04 -1.17
CA THR A 73 -5.84 7.57 -1.19
C THR A 73 -4.62 6.84 -0.60
N ALA A 74 -3.66 7.56 -0.03
CA ALA A 74 -2.48 6.97 0.60
C ALA A 74 -2.89 6.05 1.77
N GLY A 75 -2.33 4.83 1.80
CA GLY A 75 -2.69 3.85 2.82
C GLY A 75 -4.09 3.26 2.69
N MET A 76 -4.84 3.58 1.62
CA MET A 76 -6.11 2.94 1.33
C MET A 76 -5.92 1.66 0.49
N PRO A 77 -6.75 0.63 0.73
CA PRO A 77 -6.75 -0.64 0.00
C PRO A 77 -7.30 -0.51 -1.44
N TYR A 78 -7.05 -1.50 -2.31
CA TYR A 78 -7.53 -1.54 -3.71
C TYR A 78 -8.98 -1.99 -3.86
N SER A 79 -9.69 -1.36 -4.81
CA SER A 79 -11.11 -1.65 -5.03
C SER A 79 -11.29 -3.04 -5.63
N LYS A 80 -12.09 -3.88 -4.96
CA LYS A 80 -12.51 -5.23 -5.41
C LYS A 80 -13.40 -5.22 -6.66
N ARG A 81 -13.92 -4.05 -7.07
CA ARG A 81 -14.84 -3.91 -8.20
C ARG A 81 -14.17 -3.12 -9.31
N GLY A 82 -14.25 -3.65 -10.53
CA GLY A 82 -13.97 -2.89 -11.75
C GLY A 82 -14.71 -1.54 -11.75
N ARG A 83 -14.21 -0.60 -12.58
CA ARG A 83 -14.57 0.83 -12.65
C ARG A 83 -15.76 1.22 -11.76
N ALA A 84 -15.48 1.92 -10.66
CA ALA A 84 -16.53 2.36 -9.74
C ALA A 84 -17.54 3.23 -10.52
N LYS A 85 -18.74 2.70 -10.77
CA LYS A 85 -19.84 3.47 -11.33
C LYS A 85 -20.32 4.42 -10.23
N LEU A 86 -20.06 5.72 -10.40
CA LEU A 86 -20.62 6.76 -9.55
C LEU A 86 -22.15 6.71 -9.72
N SER A 87 -22.85 6.10 -8.76
CA SER A 87 -24.29 5.88 -8.87
C SER A 87 -25.07 7.14 -8.53
N GLY A 88 -25.39 7.93 -9.55
CA GLY A 88 -26.63 8.70 -9.63
C GLY A 88 -27.36 8.21 -10.88
N ASN A 89 -28.48 7.47 -10.74
CA ASN A 89 -29.05 6.64 -11.81
C ASN A 89 -30.52 7.06 -12.12
N PRO A 90 -31.23 6.64 -13.22
CA PRO A 90 -31.04 5.38 -13.98
C PRO A 90 -31.35 5.47 -15.53
N PRO A 91 -31.67 4.38 -16.28
CA PRO A 91 -30.81 3.72 -17.28
C PRO A 91 -31.33 3.72 -18.74
N LYS A 92 -30.46 3.44 -19.73
CA LYS A 92 -30.68 2.79 -21.06
C LYS A 92 -29.48 3.14 -21.95
N ALA A 93 -28.91 2.31 -22.81
CA ALA A 93 -29.01 0.89 -23.13
C ALA A 93 -27.63 0.48 -23.71
N GLU A 94 -27.38 -0.82 -23.77
CA GLU A 94 -26.14 -1.51 -24.16
C GLU A 94 -25.53 -1.10 -25.51
N ALA A 95 -24.19 -1.11 -25.60
CA ALA A 95 -23.45 -1.64 -26.76
C ALA A 95 -22.02 -2.00 -26.31
N GLY A 96 -21.63 -3.25 -26.54
CA GLY A 96 -20.55 -3.95 -25.86
C GLY A 96 -19.12 -3.62 -26.28
N VAL A 97 -18.18 -4.17 -25.51
CA VAL A 97 -16.91 -4.72 -25.99
C VAL A 97 -16.53 -5.87 -25.03
N ASP A 98 -16.66 -7.08 -25.59
CA ASP A 98 -15.84 -8.28 -25.47
C ASP A 98 -15.42 -8.90 -24.12
N GLU A 99 -15.91 -10.14 -24.00
CA GLU A 99 -15.38 -11.28 -23.26
C GLU A 99 -13.89 -11.51 -23.54
N ASP A 100 -13.03 -11.20 -22.56
CA ASP A 100 -11.83 -11.99 -22.23
C ASP A 100 -11.19 -11.45 -20.92
N ASP A 101 -12.03 -11.19 -19.91
CA ASP A 101 -11.54 -11.05 -18.53
C ASP A 101 -11.26 -12.46 -18.01
N ALA A 102 -10.16 -13.05 -18.48
CA ALA A 102 -9.46 -14.06 -17.71
C ALA A 102 -9.19 -13.43 -16.34
N LEU A 103 -10.02 -13.82 -15.37
CA LEU A 103 -9.86 -13.57 -13.96
C LEU A 103 -8.52 -14.20 -13.54
N GLU A 104 -7.42 -13.51 -13.82
CA GLU A 104 -6.23 -13.66 -13.00
C GLU A 104 -6.68 -13.21 -11.61
N ASP A 105 -6.70 -14.14 -10.66
CA ASP A 105 -6.97 -13.93 -9.25
C ASP A 105 -6.12 -12.74 -8.74
N GLU A 106 -6.68 -11.53 -8.86
CA GLU A 106 -6.12 -10.29 -8.35
C GLU A 106 -6.16 -10.35 -6.83
N ALA A 107 -5.12 -10.96 -6.26
CA ALA A 107 -4.73 -10.97 -4.84
C ALA A 107 -5.76 -10.30 -3.93
N THR A 108 -6.87 -11.00 -3.70
CA THR A 108 -7.89 -10.53 -2.77
C THR A 108 -7.29 -10.56 -1.38
N VAL A 109 -7.36 -9.41 -0.72
CA VAL A 109 -6.98 -9.22 0.67
C VAL A 109 -8.01 -9.91 1.59
N ASP A 110 -8.04 -11.24 1.54
CA ASP A 110 -8.86 -12.12 2.38
C ASP A 110 -7.97 -12.98 3.30
N SER A 111 -6.78 -12.48 3.65
CA SER A 111 -5.98 -13.01 4.76
C SER A 111 -6.41 -12.33 6.05
N ALA A 112 -6.87 -13.13 7.02
CA ALA A 112 -7.21 -12.65 8.36
C ALA A 112 -6.01 -11.96 9.03
N GLU A 113 -4.80 -12.43 8.69
CA GLU A 113 -3.54 -11.90 9.18
C GLU A 113 -3.28 -10.47 8.67
N TYR A 114 -3.45 -10.22 7.37
CA TYR A 114 -3.32 -8.86 6.85
C TYR A 114 -4.39 -7.92 7.41
N ALA A 115 -5.62 -8.41 7.58
CA ALA A 115 -6.69 -7.61 8.18
C ALA A 115 -6.36 -7.19 9.63
N ALA A 116 -5.77 -8.09 10.42
CA ALA A 116 -5.33 -7.78 11.78
C ALA A 116 -4.23 -6.69 11.79
N VAL A 117 -3.29 -6.74 10.85
CA VAL A 117 -2.24 -5.71 10.73
C VAL A 117 -2.84 -4.36 10.33
N VAL A 118 -3.74 -4.34 9.34
CA VAL A 118 -4.42 -3.12 8.93
C VAL A 118 -5.22 -2.55 10.09
N GLU A 119 -5.98 -3.36 10.81
CA GLU A 119 -6.76 -2.91 11.97
C GLU A 119 -5.87 -2.30 13.06
N ALA A 120 -4.73 -2.92 13.36
CA ALA A 120 -3.81 -2.45 14.39
C ALA A 120 -3.18 -1.08 14.08
N TYR A 121 -2.98 -0.75 12.79
CA TYR A 121 -2.28 0.45 12.37
C TYR A 121 -3.11 1.43 11.55
N THR A 122 -4.42 1.19 11.43
CA THR A 122 -5.33 2.14 10.81
C THR A 122 -5.63 3.28 11.78
N ASN A 123 -5.42 4.51 11.31
CA ASN A 123 -5.71 5.70 12.10
C ASN A 123 -7.22 5.98 12.19
N LYS A 124 -7.62 6.99 12.98
CA LYS A 124 -9.04 7.39 13.12
C LYS A 124 -9.71 7.84 11.81
N LYS A 125 -8.93 8.16 10.77
CA LYS A 125 -9.43 8.54 9.44
C LYS A 125 -9.67 7.34 8.52
N GLY A 126 -9.21 6.14 8.91
CA GLY A 126 -9.30 4.93 8.10
C GLY A 126 -8.10 4.71 7.17
N GLU A 127 -6.98 5.40 7.42
CA GLU A 127 -5.74 5.27 6.64
C GLU A 127 -4.71 4.44 7.40
N LEU A 128 -3.98 3.58 6.69
CA LEU A 128 -2.85 2.85 7.27
C LEU A 128 -1.72 3.83 7.64
N SER A 129 -1.32 3.85 8.90
CA SER A 129 -0.27 4.74 9.40
C SER A 129 1.11 4.06 9.37
N TYR A 130 1.90 4.39 8.36
CA TYR A 130 3.29 3.91 8.24
C TYR A 130 4.18 4.39 9.37
N ASP A 131 3.94 5.59 9.90
CA ASP A 131 4.66 6.12 11.06
C ASP A 131 4.43 5.26 12.31
N LEU A 132 3.18 4.83 12.55
CA LEU A 132 2.86 3.94 13.67
C LEU A 132 3.50 2.56 13.48
N ILE A 133 3.45 2.02 12.24
CA ILE A 133 4.10 0.75 11.90
C ILE A 133 5.60 0.84 12.18
N ASN A 134 6.30 1.82 11.59
CA ASN A 134 7.75 1.94 11.75
C ASN A 134 8.13 2.21 13.20
N LYS A 135 7.41 3.09 13.91
CA LYS A 135 7.66 3.36 15.33
C LYS A 135 7.58 2.10 16.19
N ASP A 136 6.54 1.29 16.01
CA ASP A 136 6.35 0.07 16.79
C ASP A 136 7.43 -0.99 16.46
N PHE A 137 7.71 -1.20 15.18
CA PHE A 137 8.73 -2.17 14.76
C PHE A 137 10.14 -1.74 15.17
N ILE A 138 10.48 -0.45 15.08
CA ILE A 138 11.74 0.12 15.56
C ILE A 138 11.85 -0.01 17.09
N GLN A 139 10.79 0.29 17.83
CA GLN A 139 10.78 0.17 19.28
C GLN A 139 11.01 -1.30 19.69
N PHE A 140 10.37 -2.25 19.02
CA PHE A 140 10.63 -3.66 19.22
C PHE A 140 12.08 -4.02 18.90
N ALA A 141 12.60 -3.65 17.73
CA ALA A 141 13.97 -3.94 17.32
C ALA A 141 15.01 -3.45 18.36
N ARG A 142 14.84 -2.23 18.89
CA ARG A 142 15.74 -1.64 19.90
C ARG A 142 15.65 -2.32 21.27
N SER A 143 14.48 -2.84 21.63
CA SER A 143 14.23 -3.44 22.95
C SER A 143 14.45 -4.96 22.98
N SER A 144 14.52 -5.60 21.81
CA SER A 144 14.66 -7.05 21.70
C SER A 144 16.10 -7.48 21.98
N LYS A 145 16.27 -8.32 23.01
CA LYS A 145 17.56 -8.95 23.31
C LYS A 145 18.06 -9.79 22.13
N ILE A 146 17.16 -10.53 21.47
CA ILE A 146 17.52 -11.38 20.32
C ILE A 146 18.08 -10.51 19.17
N VAL A 147 17.47 -9.36 18.90
CA VAL A 147 17.98 -8.43 17.89
C VAL A 147 19.34 -7.86 18.32
N GLY A 148 19.52 -7.54 19.60
CA GLY A 148 20.83 -7.14 20.15
C GLY A 148 21.91 -8.21 19.94
N ASP A 149 21.58 -9.47 20.20
CA ASP A 149 22.49 -10.61 19.99
C ASP A 149 22.80 -10.77 18.48
N MET A 150 21.80 -10.69 17.60
CA MET A 150 21.99 -10.74 16.14
C MET A 150 22.89 -9.61 15.63
N VAL A 151 22.75 -8.40 16.16
CA VAL A 151 23.62 -7.26 15.81
C VAL A 151 25.06 -7.50 16.28
N ALA A 152 25.24 -8.04 17.49
CA ALA A 152 26.57 -8.38 18.02
C ALA A 152 27.25 -9.49 17.18
N ASP A 153 26.45 -10.47 16.73
CA ASP A 153 26.89 -11.57 15.86
C ASP A 153 27.06 -11.14 14.38
N ARG A 154 26.86 -9.86 14.06
CA ARG A 154 27.00 -9.28 12.71
C ARG A 154 26.05 -9.91 11.69
N ALA A 155 24.83 -10.25 12.11
CA ALA A 155 23.76 -10.61 11.19
C ALA A 155 23.55 -9.49 10.14
N THR A 156 23.06 -9.89 8.97
CA THR A 156 22.74 -8.97 7.88
C THR A 156 21.50 -8.12 8.19
N GLU A 157 21.36 -6.99 7.50
CA GLU A 157 20.17 -6.13 7.59
C GLU A 157 18.88 -6.92 7.33
N ASP A 158 18.90 -7.78 6.30
CA ASP A 158 17.75 -8.59 5.90
C ASP A 158 17.38 -9.64 6.94
N GLU A 159 18.37 -10.31 7.56
CA GLU A 159 18.11 -11.29 8.63
C GLU A 159 17.44 -10.63 9.84
N ILE A 160 17.95 -9.49 10.29
CA ILE A 160 17.38 -8.74 11.41
C ILE A 160 15.98 -8.23 11.06
N ARG A 161 15.81 -7.66 9.86
CA ARG A 161 14.51 -7.18 9.37
C ARG A 161 13.49 -8.31 9.35
N ASN A 162 13.83 -9.44 8.74
CA ASN A 162 12.91 -10.57 8.58
C ASN A 162 12.52 -11.14 9.95
N HIS A 163 13.47 -11.23 10.89
CA HIS A 163 13.18 -11.63 12.27
C HIS A 163 12.20 -10.66 12.96
N VAL A 164 12.51 -9.36 12.95
CA VAL A 164 11.67 -8.32 13.55
C VAL A 164 10.27 -8.35 12.98
N VAL A 165 10.16 -8.39 11.66
CA VAL A 165 8.88 -8.38 10.96
C VAL A 165 8.06 -9.62 11.30
N LYS A 166 8.67 -10.81 11.23
CA LYS A 166 7.98 -12.06 11.53
C LYS A 166 7.42 -12.06 12.95
N VAL A 167 8.24 -11.76 13.95
CA VAL A 167 7.80 -11.78 15.36
C VAL A 167 6.69 -10.77 15.62
N LYS A 168 6.78 -9.57 15.03
CA LYS A 168 5.73 -8.56 15.14
C LYS A 168 4.44 -9.01 14.47
N LEU A 169 4.51 -9.62 13.29
CA LEU A 169 3.33 -10.14 12.61
C LEU A 169 2.70 -11.31 13.38
N GLU A 170 3.48 -12.21 13.97
CA GLU A 170 2.96 -13.28 14.85
C GLU A 170 2.20 -12.70 16.05
N GLN A 171 2.73 -11.64 16.67
CA GLN A 171 2.08 -10.94 17.79
C GLN A 171 0.77 -10.27 17.38
N LEU A 172 0.76 -9.57 16.24
CA LEU A 172 -0.40 -8.82 15.74
C LEU A 172 -1.53 -9.73 15.28
N THR A 173 -1.16 -10.82 14.62
CA THR A 173 -2.12 -11.77 14.02
C THR A 173 -2.59 -12.82 15.02
N GLY A 174 -1.86 -12.98 16.14
CA GLY A 174 -2.07 -14.07 17.09
C GLY A 174 -1.64 -15.45 16.55
N ASN A 175 -1.11 -15.52 15.33
CA ASN A 175 -0.65 -16.74 14.70
C ASN A 175 0.84 -16.94 14.99
N ARG A 176 1.16 -17.80 15.96
CA ARG A 176 2.55 -18.11 16.35
C ARG A 176 3.30 -18.99 15.35
N ASP A 177 2.59 -19.61 14.41
CA ASP A 177 3.14 -20.51 13.40
C ASP A 177 3.19 -19.82 12.03
N LEU A 178 3.24 -18.48 12.00
CA LEU A 178 3.29 -17.71 10.78
C LEU A 178 4.58 -18.07 10.01
N SER A 179 4.42 -18.68 8.83
CA SER A 179 5.57 -19.02 7.99
C SER A 179 6.23 -17.76 7.44
N GLU A 180 7.53 -17.86 7.11
CA GLU A 180 8.27 -16.76 6.47
C GLU A 180 7.63 -16.32 5.15
N VAL A 181 7.09 -17.26 4.38
CA VAL A 181 6.37 -16.97 3.13
C VAL A 181 5.10 -16.17 3.39
N GLN A 182 4.34 -16.49 4.45
CA GLN A 182 3.15 -15.72 4.82
C GLN A 182 3.51 -14.33 5.33
N ALA A 183 4.55 -14.22 6.17
CA ALA A 183 5.06 -12.94 6.63
C ALA A 183 5.46 -12.06 5.44
N GLN A 184 6.23 -12.60 4.49
CA GLN A 184 6.65 -11.86 3.30
C GLN A 184 5.45 -11.42 2.45
N ARG A 185 4.45 -12.28 2.24
CA ARG A 185 3.22 -11.88 1.53
C ARG A 185 2.49 -10.72 2.21
N ILE A 186 2.45 -10.69 3.54
CA ILE A 186 1.86 -9.57 4.29
C ILE A 186 2.67 -8.29 4.04
N VAL A 187 4.00 -8.37 4.08
CA VAL A 187 4.87 -7.23 3.74
C VAL A 187 4.62 -6.75 2.33
N ASP A 188 4.55 -7.64 1.34
CA ASP A 188 4.33 -7.30 -0.05
C ASP A 188 3.00 -6.54 -0.20
N MET A 189 1.92 -7.03 0.43
CA MET A 189 0.63 -6.33 0.42
C MET A 189 0.69 -4.94 1.08
N LEU A 190 1.45 -4.78 2.17
CA LEU A 190 1.65 -3.47 2.82
C LEU A 190 2.48 -2.52 1.93
N ASP A 191 3.50 -3.05 1.26
CA ASP A 191 4.35 -2.31 0.33
C ASP A 191 3.60 -1.84 -0.91
N GLU A 192 2.58 -2.59 -1.34
CA GLU A 192 1.72 -2.17 -2.45
C GLU A 192 0.97 -0.88 -2.13
N VAL A 193 0.42 -0.78 -0.92
CA VAL A 193 -0.33 0.41 -0.49
C VAL A 193 0.58 1.55 -0.02
N SER A 194 1.86 1.26 0.26
CA SER A 194 2.84 2.23 0.72
C SER A 194 3.41 3.11 -0.41
N PRO A 195 3.53 4.44 -0.19
CA PRO A 195 4.18 5.31 -1.15
C PRO A 195 5.70 5.10 -1.24
N ARG A 196 6.36 4.63 -0.16
CA ARG A 196 7.83 4.57 -0.04
C ARG A 196 8.36 3.33 0.68
N TYR A 197 7.75 2.17 0.43
CA TYR A 197 7.97 0.92 1.17
C TYR A 197 7.62 1.03 2.66
N VAL A 198 6.91 0.04 3.19
CA VAL A 198 6.33 0.07 4.54
C VAL A 198 7.41 0.10 5.64
N PHE A 199 8.55 -0.56 5.43
CA PHE A 199 9.63 -0.71 6.43
C PHE A 199 10.90 0.07 6.12
N ARG A 200 10.83 1.13 5.31
CA ARG A 200 12.03 1.92 4.97
C ARG A 200 12.75 2.47 6.20
N GLU A 201 12.01 3.03 7.16
CA GLU A 201 12.62 3.63 8.35
C GLU A 201 13.17 2.56 9.31
N LEU A 202 12.49 1.42 9.41
CA LEU A 202 13.03 0.25 10.12
C LEU A 202 14.38 -0.18 9.54
N ASN A 203 14.48 -0.27 8.22
CA ASN A 203 15.72 -0.63 7.53
C ASN A 203 16.84 0.39 7.79
N ASP A 204 16.52 1.69 7.72
CA ASP A 204 17.47 2.78 8.06
C ASP A 204 17.96 2.66 9.52
N GLU A 205 17.08 2.31 10.46
CA GLU A 205 17.44 2.12 11.86
C GLU A 205 18.30 0.87 12.08
N ILE A 206 17.99 -0.27 11.44
CA ILE A 206 18.81 -1.48 11.54
C ILE A 206 20.23 -1.20 11.02
N ARG A 207 20.37 -0.47 9.91
CA ARG A 207 21.68 -0.04 9.41
C ARG A 207 22.46 0.80 10.42
N ARG A 208 21.77 1.69 11.14
CA ARG A 208 22.38 2.49 12.23
C ARG A 208 22.83 1.62 13.40
N MET A 209 22.03 0.63 13.82
CA MET A 209 22.41 -0.30 14.88
C MET A 209 23.65 -1.11 14.50
N LEU A 210 23.69 -1.61 13.26
CA LEU A 210 24.84 -2.36 12.71
C LEU A 210 26.09 -1.49 12.60
N SER A 211 25.99 -0.22 12.22
CA SER A 211 27.15 0.68 12.17
C SER A 211 27.70 0.98 13.57
N GLN A 212 26.82 1.26 14.54
CA GLN A 212 27.23 1.54 15.92
C GLN A 212 27.94 0.34 16.57
N ALA A 213 27.48 -0.88 16.29
CA ALA A 213 28.15 -2.09 16.78
C ALA A 213 29.53 -2.30 16.16
N LYS A 214 29.75 -1.89 14.91
CA LYS A 214 31.07 -1.93 14.25
C LYS A 214 32.06 -0.94 14.85
N ASP A 215 31.58 0.21 15.32
CA ASP A 215 32.45 1.23 15.93
C ASP A 215 32.89 0.87 17.37
N LEU A 216 32.22 -0.11 17.99
CA LEU A 216 32.45 -0.55 19.37
C LEU A 216 33.32 -1.82 19.50
N GLY A 217 33.63 -2.52 18.40
CA GLY A 217 34.38 -3.78 18.39
C GLY A 217 35.64 -3.73 17.54
#